data_AF-A0A2W0C4E3-F1
#
_entry.id   AF-A0A2W0C4E3-F1
#
_cell.length_a   1.000
_cell.length_b   1.000
_cell.length_c   1.000
_cell.angle_alpha   90.00
_cell.angle_beta   90.00
_cell.angle_gamma   90.00
#
_symmetry.space_group_name_H-M   'P 1'
#
loop_
_entity.id
_entity.type
_entity.pdbx_description
1 polymer ?
#
loop_
_entity_poly.entity_id
_entity_poly.type
_entity_poly.pdbx_seq_one_letter_code
_entity_poly.pdbx_strand_id
1 'polypeptide(L)'
;MYKQLVDSNDKAVERGLSRQELDPNSRYYGGTIDPYTGIAWVNHTTGTPTDMCYWGAALANPDSIYYRNEELLKRLLLATEFVLRNQHEDGSISPGWTNYHSPPDTAFVVVGYAQLYQLLQQQDWEKLQPVLDNMRLFLERTVPVMLTGGCHTPNHRWVLCAALGFLHQLFDLEEAVKRAEQWLAEGMDITPDGEWTERSNGIYNAVSDIMLIHAARLLNRPELLEPVRLNLRMMVYLVHPTGEIVTDYSGRQDLGSMHDLSPYYLPYAILARIDHDPLLANMAKWAGDSLTDPGVCSVNSLIRLLLEPELQKIYEVENELPKQYEIMLNEHFAREGYLQQMGAAGHYGRISYSRMHTDFGAPVARIRDHATSITIMTEVPSFFALRHGSVRLLAVQLASYFNPGYVPMQQMDRLPAGYRLTGEQKKGYYAPIPADQLPETVKTSTSPWYVLPHQNRELTHEQTFRTRAEVVPTEKGWKLELSGDEPEEIMMQLSFVFGDEGELSSGELLETSGGHYLWKSGTLRYSCGEDWIELTGGEMGHLAATVREAKLPDQCKVVLVNFMTPFRKTIDITLSPTMAAKL
;
A
#
# COMPACT_ATOMS: atom_id res chain seq x y z
N MET A 1 -15.78 0.29 20.49
CA MET A 1 -15.00 1.21 19.63
C MET A 1 -14.79 2.59 20.24
N TYR A 2 -15.74 3.54 20.24
CA TYR A 2 -15.46 4.94 20.66
C TYR A 2 -14.78 5.08 22.04
N LYS A 3 -15.32 4.47 23.10
CA LYS A 3 -14.68 4.49 24.43
C LYS A 3 -13.24 3.97 24.41
N GLN A 4 -12.99 2.88 23.70
CA GLN A 4 -11.65 2.29 23.53
C GLN A 4 -10.71 3.25 22.79
N LEU A 5 -11.20 3.99 21.79
CA LEU A 5 -10.42 5.02 21.11
C LEU A 5 -10.04 6.17 22.05
N VAL A 6 -10.95 6.61 22.93
CA VAL A 6 -10.64 7.63 23.95
C VAL A 6 -9.55 7.12 24.90
N ASP A 7 -9.72 5.90 25.44
CA ASP A 7 -8.73 5.29 26.34
C ASP A 7 -7.36 5.09 25.63
N SER A 8 -7.38 4.75 24.34
CA SER A 8 -6.16 4.60 23.51
C SER A 8 -5.48 5.95 23.24
N ASN A 9 -6.27 6.98 22.96
CA ASN A 9 -5.81 8.35 22.79
C ASN A 9 -5.17 8.89 24.07
N ASP A 10 -5.77 8.67 25.24
CA ASP A 10 -5.21 9.10 26.52
C ASP A 10 -3.85 8.45 26.80
N LYS A 11 -3.68 7.16 26.45
CA LYS A 11 -2.37 6.50 26.49
C LYS A 11 -1.39 7.09 25.48
N ALA A 12 -1.86 7.52 24.31
CA ALA A 12 -1.04 8.21 23.32
C ALA A 12 -0.59 9.60 23.81
N VAL A 13 -1.46 10.33 24.52
CA VAL A 13 -1.12 11.59 25.20
C VAL A 13 0.07 11.37 26.14
N GLU A 14 -0.01 10.37 27.03
CA GLU A 14 1.07 10.04 27.98
C GLU A 14 2.39 9.71 27.29
N ARG A 15 2.36 8.90 26.22
CA ARG A 15 3.54 8.57 25.42
C ARG A 15 4.12 9.78 24.69
N GLY A 16 3.29 10.71 24.23
CA GLY A 16 3.75 11.95 23.61
C GLY A 16 4.41 12.88 24.64
N LEU A 17 3.79 13.04 25.81
CA LEU A 17 4.27 13.91 26.88
C LEU A 17 5.65 13.51 27.38
N SER A 18 5.91 12.21 27.53
CA SER A 18 7.21 11.68 27.97
C SER A 18 8.32 11.85 26.94
N ARG A 19 7.96 12.08 25.67
CA ARG A 19 8.91 12.29 24.56
C ARG A 19 9.06 13.76 24.15
N GLN A 20 8.29 14.68 24.73
CA GLN A 20 8.42 16.10 24.41
C GLN A 20 9.73 16.66 24.99
N GLU A 21 10.54 17.29 24.15
CA GLU A 21 11.76 17.98 24.56
C GLU A 21 11.42 19.29 25.29
N LEU A 22 12.02 19.50 26.46
CA LEU A 22 11.73 20.63 27.35
C LEU A 22 12.96 21.45 27.73
N ASP A 23 14.16 21.06 27.28
CA ASP A 23 15.33 21.92 27.40
C ASP A 23 15.18 23.11 26.45
N PRO A 24 15.03 24.36 26.94
CA PRO A 24 14.89 25.54 26.09
C PRO A 24 16.13 25.82 25.22
N ASN A 25 17.27 25.19 25.50
CA ASN A 25 18.47 25.28 24.68
C ASN A 25 18.54 24.22 23.58
N SER A 26 17.66 23.20 23.63
CA SER A 26 17.59 22.19 22.59
C SER A 26 16.96 22.77 21.33
N ARG A 27 17.55 22.47 20.16
CA ARG A 27 16.95 22.83 18.86
C ARG A 27 15.57 22.19 18.66
N TYR A 28 15.24 21.16 19.44
CA TYR A 28 13.98 20.43 19.38
C TYR A 28 12.98 20.86 20.46
N TYR A 29 13.28 21.91 21.24
CA TYR A 29 12.40 22.40 22.32
C TYR A 29 10.92 22.46 21.91
N GLY A 30 10.04 21.82 22.68
CA GLY A 30 8.60 21.74 22.40
C GLY A 30 8.18 20.65 21.40
N GLY A 31 9.10 20.12 20.59
CA GLY A 31 8.86 19.00 19.70
C GLY A 31 8.84 17.65 20.43
N THR A 32 8.16 16.66 19.87
CA THR A 32 8.15 15.29 20.36
C THR A 32 9.21 14.45 19.66
N ILE A 33 10.09 13.83 20.44
CA ILE A 33 11.20 13.01 19.94
C ILE A 33 10.67 11.69 19.39
N ASP A 34 10.92 11.41 18.12
CA ASP A 34 10.69 10.10 17.52
C ASP A 34 11.62 9.07 18.18
N PRO A 35 11.10 8.01 18.82
CA PRO A 35 11.92 7.03 19.52
C PRO A 35 12.86 6.25 18.59
N TYR A 36 12.57 6.18 17.29
CA TYR A 36 13.43 5.47 16.34
C TYR A 36 14.65 6.28 15.92
N THR A 37 14.45 7.59 15.67
CA THR A 37 15.52 8.48 15.17
C THR A 37 16.17 9.34 16.24
N GLY A 38 15.54 9.51 17.40
CA GLY A 38 16.00 10.41 18.46
C GLY A 38 15.86 11.89 18.11
N ILE A 39 15.05 12.23 17.10
CA ILE A 39 14.88 13.60 16.59
C ILE A 39 13.39 13.98 16.62
N ALA A 40 13.09 15.25 16.89
CA ALA A 40 11.74 15.79 16.71
C ALA A 40 11.53 16.22 15.26
N TRP A 41 10.44 15.74 14.65
CA TRP A 41 10.11 16.01 13.26
C TRP A 41 8.74 16.69 13.13
N VAL A 42 8.62 17.57 12.14
CA VAL A 42 7.33 18.04 11.65
C VAL A 42 6.94 17.15 10.48
N ASN A 43 6.20 16.07 10.76
CA ASN A 43 5.68 15.16 9.74
C ASN A 43 4.30 14.62 10.17
N HIS A 44 3.58 14.01 9.23
CA HIS A 44 2.20 13.59 9.42
C HIS A 44 2.03 12.18 10.01
N THR A 45 3.10 11.40 10.20
CA THR A 45 3.03 10.00 10.67
C THR A 45 3.44 9.88 12.14
N THR A 46 4.73 10.01 12.44
CA THR A 46 5.31 9.82 13.78
C THR A 46 5.76 11.11 14.45
N GLY A 47 5.68 12.24 13.73
CA GLY A 47 6.16 13.54 14.18
C GLY A 47 5.21 14.27 15.14
N THR A 48 5.65 15.44 15.59
CA THR A 48 4.92 16.32 16.51
C THR A 48 3.48 16.65 16.08
N PRO A 49 3.17 16.83 14.77
CA PRO A 49 1.79 16.99 14.33
C PRO A 49 0.83 15.87 14.73
N THR A 50 1.27 14.61 14.75
CA THR A 50 0.44 13.47 15.18
C THR A 50 0.17 13.52 16.69
N ASP A 51 1.20 13.78 17.51
CA ASP A 51 1.03 13.91 18.96
C ASP A 51 0.10 15.08 19.33
N MET A 52 0.19 16.19 18.59
CA MET A 52 -0.70 17.34 18.77
C MET A 52 -2.17 16.98 18.50
N CYS A 53 -2.45 16.13 17.50
CA CYS A 53 -3.80 15.61 17.26
C CYS A 53 -4.32 14.82 18.48
N TYR A 54 -3.51 13.96 19.09
CA TYR A 54 -3.91 13.24 20.29
C TYR A 54 -4.19 14.18 21.46
N TRP A 55 -3.31 15.16 21.69
CA TRP A 55 -3.43 16.12 22.77
C TRP A 55 -4.65 17.02 22.62
N GLY A 56 -4.87 17.59 21.43
CA GLY A 56 -6.01 18.46 21.22
C GLY A 56 -7.34 17.71 21.20
N ALA A 57 -7.39 16.48 20.69
CA ALA A 57 -8.57 15.62 20.80
C ALA A 57 -8.92 15.34 22.27
N ALA A 58 -7.92 15.02 23.09
CA ALA A 58 -8.08 14.81 24.52
C ALA A 58 -8.56 16.08 25.26
N LEU A 59 -7.96 17.25 24.96
CA LEU A 59 -8.36 18.53 25.56
C LEU A 59 -9.81 18.91 25.25
N ALA A 60 -10.31 18.54 24.06
CA ALA A 60 -11.65 18.84 23.57
C ALA A 60 -12.71 17.80 23.95
N ASN A 61 -12.32 16.61 24.43
CA ASN A 61 -13.24 15.50 24.67
C ASN A 61 -13.60 15.34 26.15
N PRO A 62 -14.88 15.54 26.56
CA PRO A 62 -15.33 15.34 27.95
C PRO A 62 -15.11 13.93 28.52
N ASP A 63 -14.99 12.91 27.67
CA ASP A 63 -14.75 11.52 28.09
C ASP A 63 -13.27 11.22 28.35
N SER A 64 -12.34 12.12 27.98
CA SER A 64 -10.90 11.99 28.23
C SER A 64 -10.55 12.41 29.65
N ILE A 65 -9.57 11.73 30.25
CA ILE A 65 -9.03 12.13 31.56
C ILE A 65 -8.25 13.46 31.50
N TYR A 66 -7.93 13.92 30.30
CA TYR A 66 -7.22 15.16 30.02
C TYR A 66 -8.15 16.29 29.55
N TYR A 67 -9.47 16.11 29.63
CA TYR A 67 -10.43 17.14 29.24
C TYR A 67 -10.14 18.47 29.95
N ARG A 68 -9.90 19.52 29.17
CA ARG A 68 -9.52 20.86 29.65
C ARG A 68 -8.32 20.89 30.62
N ASN A 69 -7.40 19.93 30.51
CA ASN A 69 -6.20 19.88 31.33
C ASN A 69 -5.22 21.02 30.97
N GLU A 70 -5.01 21.96 31.89
CA GLU A 70 -4.18 23.14 31.63
C GLU A 70 -2.69 22.84 31.46
N GLU A 71 -2.19 21.74 32.03
CA GLU A 71 -0.80 21.35 31.82
C GLU A 71 -0.62 20.84 30.41
N LEU A 72 -1.49 19.92 29.95
CA LEU A 72 -1.49 19.44 28.56
C LEU A 72 -1.64 20.59 27.55
N LEU A 73 -2.45 21.60 27.87
CA LEU A 73 -2.57 22.80 27.04
C LEU A 73 -1.23 23.54 26.86
N LYS A 74 -0.43 23.70 27.92
CA LYS A 74 0.91 24.31 27.80
C LYS A 74 1.84 23.47 26.93
N ARG A 75 1.71 22.14 27.01
CA ARG A 75 2.49 21.19 26.19
C ARG A 75 2.13 21.31 24.72
N LEU A 76 0.83 21.41 24.43
CA LEU A 76 0.33 21.67 23.08
C LEU A 76 0.81 23.01 22.54
N LEU A 77 0.83 24.08 23.36
CA LEU A 77 1.36 25.37 22.97
C LEU A 77 2.84 25.28 22.54
N LEU A 78 3.69 24.67 23.35
CA LEU A 78 5.11 24.46 23.00
C LEU A 78 5.29 23.69 21.69
N ALA A 79 4.44 22.69 21.44
CA ALA A 79 4.48 21.93 20.20
C ALA A 79 4.06 22.77 18.98
N THR A 80 3.04 23.62 19.10
CA THR A 80 2.69 24.57 18.01
C THR A 80 3.84 25.52 17.69
N GLU A 81 4.55 26.01 18.70
CA GLU A 81 5.71 26.89 18.51
C GLU A 81 6.88 26.15 17.84
N PHE A 82 7.12 24.89 18.23
CA PHE A 82 8.12 24.04 17.57
C PHE A 82 7.80 23.86 16.08
N VAL A 83 6.55 23.56 15.75
CA VAL A 83 6.11 23.38 14.37
C VAL A 83 6.29 24.66 13.55
N LEU A 84 5.92 25.82 14.09
CA LEU A 84 6.15 27.11 13.44
C LEU A 84 7.64 27.42 13.22
N ARG A 85 8.51 27.10 14.17
CA ARG A 85 9.96 27.31 14.03
C ARG A 85 10.62 26.40 12.99
N ASN A 86 10.00 25.25 12.68
CA ASN A 86 10.50 24.28 11.72
C ASN A 86 9.74 24.29 10.39
N GLN A 87 8.81 25.23 10.21
CA GLN A 87 8.22 25.54 8.91
C GLN A 87 9.21 26.35 8.08
N HIS A 88 9.40 25.98 6.82
CA HIS A 88 10.29 26.65 5.89
C HIS A 88 9.72 27.98 5.41
N GLU A 89 10.57 28.81 4.81
CA GLU A 89 10.19 30.14 4.29
C GLU A 89 9.12 30.06 3.19
N ASP A 90 9.12 28.99 2.39
CA ASP A 90 8.10 28.72 1.36
C ASP A 90 6.78 28.17 1.94
N GLY A 91 6.72 27.93 3.25
CA GLY A 91 5.55 27.39 3.95
C GLY A 91 5.56 25.88 4.13
N SER A 92 6.51 25.17 3.53
CA SER A 92 6.57 23.71 3.58
C SER A 92 7.18 23.18 4.88
N ILE A 93 7.09 21.86 5.05
CA ILE A 93 7.81 21.10 6.06
C ILE A 93 8.70 20.05 5.41
N SER A 94 9.63 19.48 6.18
CA SER A 94 10.43 18.32 5.77
C SER A 94 10.24 17.19 6.77
N PRO A 95 9.93 15.96 6.33
CA PRO A 95 9.67 14.85 7.24
C PRO A 95 10.94 14.35 7.96
N GLY A 96 12.13 14.61 7.41
CA GLY A 96 13.43 14.43 8.07
C GLY A 96 14.32 13.33 7.50
N TRP A 97 13.75 12.39 6.74
CA TRP A 97 14.49 11.28 6.12
C TRP A 97 14.55 11.34 4.58
N THR A 98 13.62 12.06 3.95
CA THR A 98 13.54 12.28 2.50
C THR A 98 12.65 13.51 2.23
N ASN A 99 12.43 13.87 0.96
CA ASN A 99 11.48 14.89 0.51
C ASN A 99 11.61 16.21 1.28
N TYR A 100 12.74 16.90 1.15
CA TYR A 100 12.91 18.21 1.77
C TYR A 100 12.04 19.25 1.05
N HIS A 101 11.43 20.16 1.81
CA HIS A 101 10.48 21.15 1.31
C HIS A 101 9.32 20.49 0.54
N SER A 102 8.64 19.53 1.18
CA SER A 102 7.71 18.64 0.50
C SER A 102 6.28 19.18 0.50
N PRO A 103 5.71 19.56 -0.66
CA PRO A 103 4.30 19.89 -0.75
C PRO A 103 3.37 18.76 -0.28
N PRO A 104 3.52 17.48 -0.70
CA PRO A 104 2.58 16.44 -0.28
C PRO A 104 2.67 16.13 1.21
N ASP A 105 3.87 16.07 1.80
CA ASP A 105 4.00 15.85 3.26
C ASP A 105 3.40 17.02 4.05
N THR A 106 3.55 18.25 3.54
CA THR A 106 2.89 19.44 4.11
C THR A 106 1.37 19.33 3.99
N ALA A 107 0.85 18.88 2.84
CA ALA A 107 -0.58 18.73 2.61
C ALA A 107 -1.23 17.73 3.59
N PHE A 108 -0.56 16.60 3.89
CA PHE A 108 -1.03 15.68 4.93
C PHE A 108 -1.17 16.35 6.30
N VAL A 109 -0.19 17.19 6.70
CA VAL A 109 -0.27 17.94 7.96
C VAL A 109 -1.39 18.99 7.90
N VAL A 110 -1.56 19.70 6.78
CA VAL A 110 -2.66 20.67 6.58
C VAL A 110 -4.02 20.01 6.80
N VAL A 111 -4.26 18.84 6.22
CA VAL A 111 -5.53 18.10 6.38
C VAL A 111 -5.81 17.75 7.85
N GLY A 112 -4.80 17.24 8.57
CA GLY A 112 -4.93 16.91 9.98
C GLY A 112 -5.14 18.15 10.87
N TYR A 113 -4.33 19.18 10.65
CA TYR A 113 -4.37 20.42 11.43
C TYR A 113 -5.62 21.23 11.20
N ALA A 114 -6.15 21.29 9.97
CA ALA A 114 -7.41 21.97 9.70
C ALA A 114 -8.55 21.35 10.51
N GLN A 115 -8.61 20.01 10.57
CA GLN A 115 -9.62 19.30 11.37
C GLN A 115 -9.40 19.50 12.87
N LEU A 116 -8.16 19.41 13.36
CA LEU A 116 -7.84 19.69 14.76
C LEU A 116 -8.20 21.14 15.16
N TYR A 117 -7.87 22.10 14.30
CA TYR A 117 -8.19 23.51 14.48
C TYR A 117 -9.71 23.72 14.57
N GLN A 118 -10.49 23.10 13.67
CA GLN A 118 -11.95 23.14 13.71
C GLN A 118 -12.49 22.57 15.04
N LEU A 119 -11.96 21.44 15.51
CA LEU A 119 -12.40 20.82 16.75
C LEU A 119 -12.11 21.70 17.97
N LEU A 120 -10.91 22.28 18.04
CA LEU A 120 -10.49 23.17 19.14
C LEU A 120 -11.22 24.52 19.10
N GLN A 121 -11.51 25.05 17.91
CA GLN A 121 -12.23 26.32 17.75
C GLN A 121 -13.69 26.22 18.23
N GLN A 122 -14.30 25.03 18.16
CA GLN A 122 -15.65 24.78 18.69
C GLN A 122 -15.70 24.76 20.22
N GLN A 123 -14.54 24.78 20.90
CA GLN A 123 -14.49 24.76 22.35
C GLN A 123 -14.69 26.16 22.92
N ASP A 124 -15.66 26.31 23.83
CA ASP A 124 -15.80 27.51 24.67
C ASP A 124 -14.75 27.48 25.80
N TRP A 125 -13.49 27.72 25.41
CA TRP A 125 -12.33 27.74 26.30
C TRP A 125 -11.25 28.71 25.82
N GLU A 126 -11.33 29.96 26.26
CA GLU A 126 -10.45 31.08 25.87
C GLU A 126 -8.94 30.77 25.98
N LYS A 127 -8.54 29.89 26.90
CA LYS A 127 -7.12 29.50 27.07
C LYS A 127 -6.53 28.81 25.83
N LEU A 128 -7.36 28.29 24.92
CA LEU A 128 -6.91 27.71 23.64
C LEU A 128 -6.43 28.76 22.63
N GLN A 129 -6.74 30.05 22.82
CA GLN A 129 -6.49 31.08 21.81
C GLN A 129 -5.04 31.11 21.29
N PRO A 130 -3.98 31.03 22.13
CA PRO A 130 -2.61 31.03 21.63
C PRO A 130 -2.26 29.81 20.75
N VAL A 131 -2.83 28.64 21.07
CA VAL A 131 -2.68 27.43 20.26
C VAL A 131 -3.39 27.60 18.91
N LEU A 132 -4.62 28.11 18.93
CA LEU A 132 -5.41 28.39 17.73
C LEU A 132 -4.70 29.40 16.82
N ASP A 133 -4.13 30.47 17.38
CA ASP A 133 -3.39 31.49 16.63
C ASP A 133 -2.16 30.89 15.95
N ASN A 134 -1.38 30.07 16.66
CA ASN A 134 -0.20 29.42 16.08
C ASN A 134 -0.56 28.42 14.97
N MET A 135 -1.61 27.61 15.19
CA MET A 135 -2.09 26.66 14.18
C MET A 135 -2.62 27.39 12.93
N ARG A 136 -3.40 28.46 13.12
CA ARG A 136 -3.89 29.29 12.02
C ARG A 136 -2.75 29.91 11.23
N LEU A 137 -1.72 30.43 11.91
CA LEU A 137 -0.53 30.99 11.28
C LEU A 137 0.24 29.95 10.47
N PHE A 138 0.42 28.73 11.00
CA PHE A 138 1.06 27.64 10.27
C PHE A 138 0.30 27.35 8.97
N LEU A 139 -1.03 27.15 9.07
CA LEU A 139 -1.91 26.86 7.93
C LEU A 139 -1.88 27.99 6.89
N GLU A 140 -1.96 29.26 7.32
CA GLU A 140 -1.83 30.42 6.43
C GLU A 140 -0.50 30.42 5.69
N ARG A 141 0.61 30.13 6.40
CA ARG A 141 1.94 30.07 5.81
C ARG A 141 2.11 28.90 4.84
N THR A 142 1.30 27.85 4.89
CA THR A 142 1.35 26.76 3.89
C THR A 142 0.75 27.16 2.53
N VAL A 143 -0.06 28.22 2.45
CA VAL A 143 -0.79 28.59 1.24
C VAL A 143 0.13 28.73 0.00
N PRO A 144 1.28 29.44 0.05
CA PRO A 144 2.15 29.59 -1.12
C PRO A 144 2.66 28.26 -1.69
N VAL A 145 3.14 27.34 -0.84
CA VAL A 145 3.58 26.01 -1.30
C VAL A 145 2.41 25.14 -1.77
N MET A 146 1.21 25.27 -1.19
CA MET A 146 0.05 24.50 -1.68
C MET A 146 -0.41 24.97 -3.07
N LEU A 147 -0.29 26.27 -3.37
CA LEU A 147 -0.66 26.84 -4.67
C LEU A 147 0.34 26.51 -5.79
N THR A 148 1.62 26.28 -5.45
CA THR A 148 2.70 26.13 -6.44
C THR A 148 3.37 24.76 -6.45
N GLY A 149 3.26 24.02 -5.34
CA GLY A 149 3.89 22.72 -5.13
C GLY A 149 3.31 21.62 -6.03
N GLY A 150 4.09 20.57 -6.20
CA GLY A 150 3.74 19.37 -6.99
C GLY A 150 3.79 18.08 -6.17
N CYS A 151 3.56 16.96 -6.83
CA CYS A 151 3.64 15.62 -6.25
C CYS A 151 4.57 14.70 -7.05
N HIS A 152 4.93 13.56 -6.45
CA HIS A 152 5.70 12.51 -7.11
C HIS A 152 5.02 11.13 -7.09
N THR A 153 3.81 11.00 -6.55
CA THR A 153 2.99 9.77 -6.65
C THR A 153 1.53 10.13 -6.94
N PRO A 154 0.75 9.22 -7.55
CA PRO A 154 -0.63 9.52 -7.92
C PRO A 154 -1.54 9.94 -6.75
N ASN A 155 -1.51 9.23 -5.60
CA ASN A 155 -2.37 9.53 -4.45
C ASN A 155 -2.20 10.95 -3.89
N HIS A 156 -0.99 11.52 -4.00
CA HIS A 156 -0.69 12.85 -3.49
C HIS A 156 -1.55 13.95 -4.14
N ARG A 157 -2.06 13.73 -5.36
CA ARG A 157 -3.01 14.65 -6.01
C ARG A 157 -4.26 14.81 -5.15
N TRP A 158 -4.78 13.72 -4.60
CA TRP A 158 -5.98 13.71 -3.76
C TRP A 158 -5.73 14.36 -2.41
N VAL A 159 -4.55 14.13 -1.82
CA VAL A 159 -4.10 14.80 -0.59
C VAL A 159 -4.01 16.32 -0.80
N LEU A 160 -3.43 16.77 -1.92
CA LEU A 160 -3.36 18.18 -2.28
C LEU A 160 -4.75 18.79 -2.48
N CYS A 161 -5.66 18.11 -3.19
CA CYS A 161 -7.04 18.57 -3.35
C CYS A 161 -7.76 18.74 -2.00
N ALA A 162 -7.62 17.77 -1.08
CA ALA A 162 -8.19 17.85 0.26
C ALA A 162 -7.60 19.04 1.05
N ALA A 163 -6.28 19.18 1.07
CA ALA A 163 -5.60 20.28 1.75
C ALA A 163 -6.00 21.65 1.21
N LEU A 164 -6.05 21.81 -0.11
CA LEU A 164 -6.50 23.04 -0.77
C LEU A 164 -7.96 23.36 -0.44
N GLY A 165 -8.84 22.36 -0.39
CA GLY A 165 -10.23 22.51 0.05
C GLY A 165 -10.34 23.00 1.50
N PHE A 166 -9.52 22.47 2.41
CA PHE A 166 -9.50 22.92 3.81
C PHE A 166 -8.99 24.36 3.92
N LEU A 167 -7.94 24.72 3.17
CA LEU A 167 -7.42 26.09 3.14
C LEU A 167 -8.44 27.07 2.56
N HIS A 168 -9.16 26.69 1.50
CA HIS A 168 -10.27 27.49 0.96
C HIS A 168 -11.35 27.71 2.03
N GLN A 169 -11.77 26.66 2.73
CA GLN A 169 -12.78 26.79 3.79
C GLN A 169 -12.34 27.73 4.93
N LEU A 170 -11.06 27.73 5.30
CA LEU A 170 -10.54 28.53 6.42
C LEU A 170 -10.26 29.99 6.07
N PHE A 171 -9.89 30.28 4.82
CA PHE A 171 -9.34 31.56 4.39
C PHE A 171 -10.06 32.18 3.17
N ASP A 172 -11.12 31.55 2.67
CA ASP A 172 -11.90 31.98 1.50
C ASP A 172 -11.03 32.18 0.23
N LEU A 173 -10.21 31.17 -0.07
CA LEU A 173 -9.20 31.23 -1.15
C LEU A 173 -9.69 30.60 -2.45
N GLU A 174 -10.23 31.41 -3.37
CA GLU A 174 -10.64 30.93 -4.71
C GLU A 174 -9.49 30.31 -5.50
N GLU A 175 -8.26 30.83 -5.36
CA GLU A 175 -7.06 30.28 -6.01
C GLU A 175 -6.75 28.85 -5.55
N ALA A 176 -7.10 28.49 -4.31
CA ALA A 176 -6.92 27.12 -3.82
C ALA A 176 -7.87 26.16 -4.52
N VAL A 177 -9.12 26.58 -4.75
CA VAL A 177 -10.09 25.80 -5.56
C VAL A 177 -9.58 25.64 -6.98
N LYS A 178 -9.15 26.73 -7.64
CA LYS A 178 -8.58 26.67 -9.01
C LYS A 178 -7.39 25.72 -9.09
N ARG A 179 -6.52 25.71 -8.07
CA ARG A 179 -5.38 24.78 -8.01
C ARG A 179 -5.82 23.34 -7.83
N ALA A 180 -6.83 23.06 -6.99
CA ALA A 180 -7.37 21.72 -6.84
C ALA A 180 -7.99 21.22 -8.16
N GLU A 181 -8.69 22.09 -8.88
CA GLU A 181 -9.26 21.78 -10.20
C GLU A 181 -8.20 21.37 -11.23
N GLN A 182 -6.99 21.93 -11.18
CA GLN A 182 -5.89 21.52 -12.06
C GLN A 182 -5.48 20.06 -11.81
N TRP A 183 -5.44 19.62 -10.55
CA TRP A 183 -5.16 18.22 -10.21
C TRP A 183 -6.30 17.29 -10.59
N LEU A 184 -7.55 17.71 -10.36
CA LEU A 184 -8.74 16.94 -10.75
C LEU A 184 -8.86 16.80 -12.28
N ALA A 185 -8.39 17.79 -13.04
CA ALA A 185 -8.40 17.77 -14.51
C ALA A 185 -7.48 16.70 -15.11
N GLU A 186 -6.52 16.15 -14.36
CA GLU A 186 -5.71 15.01 -14.79
C GLU A 186 -6.50 13.68 -14.83
N GLY A 187 -7.71 13.65 -14.25
CA GLY A 187 -8.58 12.48 -14.23
C GLY A 187 -8.29 11.52 -13.07
N MET A 188 -9.30 10.70 -12.77
CA MET A 188 -9.22 9.65 -11.75
C MET A 188 -8.50 8.42 -12.29
N ASP A 189 -7.52 7.93 -11.54
CA ASP A 189 -6.62 6.83 -11.90
C ASP A 189 -7.07 5.50 -11.27
N ILE A 190 -8.35 5.20 -11.44
CA ILE A 190 -9.04 4.02 -10.87
C ILE A 190 -9.63 3.14 -11.98
N THR A 191 -9.62 1.82 -11.80
CA THR A 191 -10.32 0.89 -12.70
C THR A 191 -11.82 0.83 -12.41
N PRO A 192 -12.66 0.32 -13.34
CA PRO A 192 -14.08 0.09 -13.08
C PRO A 192 -14.35 -0.87 -11.90
N ASP A 193 -13.40 -1.75 -11.58
CA ASP A 193 -13.50 -2.66 -10.44
C ASP A 193 -12.99 -2.05 -9.13
N GLY A 194 -12.51 -0.79 -9.15
CA GLY A 194 -12.13 -0.03 -7.95
C GLY A 194 -10.65 -0.05 -7.60
N GLU A 195 -9.78 -0.57 -8.46
CA GLU A 195 -8.34 -0.60 -8.19
C GLU A 195 -7.71 0.77 -8.46
N TRP A 196 -7.01 1.35 -7.48
CA TRP A 196 -6.18 2.54 -7.68
C TRP A 196 -4.86 2.18 -8.37
N THR A 197 -4.30 3.10 -9.16
CA THR A 197 -3.05 2.90 -9.91
C THR A 197 -1.87 2.40 -9.08
N GLU A 198 -1.77 2.80 -7.82
CA GLU A 198 -0.69 2.37 -6.95
C GLU A 198 -0.84 0.93 -6.41
N ARG A 199 -2.04 0.33 -6.49
CA ARG A 199 -2.35 -1.01 -5.98
C ARG A 199 -1.94 -1.23 -4.51
N SER A 200 -2.12 -0.24 -3.64
CA SER A 200 -1.70 -0.30 -2.24
C SER A 200 -2.91 -0.39 -1.31
N ASN A 201 -3.40 -1.61 -1.16
CA ASN A 201 -4.57 -1.88 -0.35
C ASN A 201 -4.35 -1.58 1.14
N GLY A 202 -3.13 -1.72 1.66
CA GLY A 202 -2.84 -1.53 3.08
C GLY A 202 -2.63 -0.07 3.49
N ILE A 203 -2.34 0.83 2.55
CA ILE A 203 -1.96 2.22 2.84
C ILE A 203 -2.66 3.21 1.89
N TYR A 204 -2.24 3.27 0.62
CA TYR A 204 -2.58 4.42 -0.23
C TYR A 204 -4.01 4.40 -0.76
N ASN A 205 -4.67 3.25 -0.84
CA ASN A 205 -6.08 3.16 -1.18
C ASN A 205 -6.94 3.89 -0.12
N ALA A 206 -6.80 3.53 1.15
CA ALA A 206 -7.53 4.17 2.25
C ALA A 206 -7.24 5.69 2.33
N VAL A 207 -5.99 6.10 2.06
CA VAL A 207 -5.62 7.51 1.96
C VAL A 207 -6.36 8.20 0.80
N SER A 208 -6.33 7.62 -0.40
CA SER A 208 -7.02 8.19 -1.57
C SER A 208 -8.50 8.36 -1.30
N ASP A 209 -9.13 7.34 -0.71
CA ASP A 209 -10.54 7.30 -0.36
C ASP A 209 -10.93 8.43 0.58
N ILE A 210 -10.26 8.56 1.73
CA ILE A 210 -10.63 9.58 2.72
C ILE A 210 -10.31 11.00 2.24
N MET A 211 -9.23 11.18 1.47
CA MET A 211 -8.87 12.49 0.91
C MET A 211 -9.88 12.94 -0.15
N LEU A 212 -10.35 12.02 -1.00
CA LEU A 212 -11.41 12.33 -1.97
C LEU A 212 -12.76 12.59 -1.30
N ILE A 213 -13.09 11.91 -0.19
CA ILE A 213 -14.26 12.24 0.63
C ILE A 213 -14.18 13.68 1.14
N HIS A 214 -13.02 14.10 1.66
CA HIS A 214 -12.80 15.48 2.08
C HIS A 214 -12.91 16.46 0.90
N ALA A 215 -12.24 16.18 -0.21
CA ALA A 215 -12.28 17.02 -1.41
C ALA A 215 -13.71 17.16 -1.98
N ALA A 216 -14.48 16.07 -2.03
CA ALA A 216 -15.87 16.07 -2.48
C ALA A 216 -16.72 17.08 -1.71
N ARG A 217 -16.61 17.07 -0.38
CA ARG A 217 -17.33 18.00 0.50
C ARG A 217 -16.81 19.43 0.37
N LEU A 218 -15.49 19.61 0.43
CA LEU A 218 -14.86 20.93 0.54
C LEU A 218 -14.87 21.72 -0.77
N LEU A 219 -14.89 21.01 -1.91
CA LEU A 219 -14.91 21.61 -3.25
C LEU A 219 -16.29 21.56 -3.90
N ASN A 220 -17.31 21.02 -3.21
CA ASN A 220 -18.65 20.78 -3.74
C ASN A 220 -18.65 19.91 -5.03
N ARG A 221 -17.88 18.81 -4.99
CA ARG A 221 -17.70 17.86 -6.11
C ARG A 221 -18.16 16.45 -5.69
N PRO A 222 -19.47 16.20 -5.53
CA PRO A 222 -19.99 14.93 -5.04
C PRO A 222 -19.62 13.74 -5.93
N GLU A 223 -19.31 13.95 -7.21
CA GLU A 223 -18.87 12.91 -8.13
C GLU A 223 -17.52 12.28 -7.72
N LEU A 224 -16.71 12.97 -6.90
CA LEU A 224 -15.46 12.41 -6.35
C LEU A 224 -15.71 11.26 -5.38
N LEU A 225 -16.95 11.07 -4.92
CA LEU A 225 -17.33 9.91 -4.09
C LEU A 225 -17.45 8.62 -4.91
N GLU A 226 -17.69 8.68 -6.22
CA GLU A 226 -17.80 7.44 -7.01
C GLU A 226 -16.56 6.58 -7.07
N PRO A 227 -15.35 7.11 -7.35
CA PRO A 227 -14.17 6.26 -7.31
C PRO A 227 -13.93 5.66 -5.92
N VAL A 228 -14.28 6.39 -4.85
CA VAL A 228 -14.20 5.87 -3.48
C VAL A 228 -15.15 4.69 -3.28
N ARG A 229 -16.41 4.79 -3.75
CA ARG A 229 -17.37 3.68 -3.69
C ARG A 229 -16.89 2.45 -4.43
N LEU A 230 -16.27 2.63 -5.61
CA LEU A 230 -15.69 1.51 -6.36
C LEU A 230 -14.61 0.81 -5.54
N ASN A 231 -13.66 1.56 -4.97
CA ASN A 231 -12.60 0.97 -4.14
C ASN A 231 -13.15 0.26 -2.91
N LEU A 232 -14.06 0.89 -2.17
CA LEU A 232 -14.65 0.30 -0.97
C LEU A 232 -15.44 -1.00 -1.25
N ARG A 233 -16.08 -1.11 -2.42
CA ARG A 233 -16.72 -2.37 -2.85
C ARG A 233 -15.71 -3.43 -3.25
N MET A 234 -14.63 -3.05 -3.94
CA MET A 234 -13.51 -3.94 -4.26
C MET A 234 -12.90 -4.55 -2.98
N MET A 235 -12.68 -3.72 -1.96
CA MET A 235 -12.01 -4.10 -0.72
C MET A 235 -12.74 -5.20 0.06
N VAL A 236 -14.03 -5.42 -0.18
CA VAL A 236 -14.80 -6.57 0.38
C VAL A 236 -14.15 -7.92 0.02
N TYR A 237 -13.48 -7.99 -1.13
CA TYR A 237 -12.85 -9.21 -1.65
C TYR A 237 -11.33 -9.27 -1.38
N LEU A 238 -10.78 -8.21 -0.78
CA LEU A 238 -9.35 -8.02 -0.55
C LEU A 238 -8.99 -8.03 0.93
N VAL A 239 -9.77 -8.79 1.71
CA VAL A 239 -9.54 -9.04 3.13
C VAL A 239 -9.60 -10.54 3.37
N HIS A 240 -8.54 -11.09 3.94
CA HIS A 240 -8.46 -12.49 4.34
C HIS A 240 -9.42 -12.77 5.52
N PRO A 241 -9.77 -14.05 5.77
CA PRO A 241 -10.66 -14.42 6.88
C PRO A 241 -10.18 -13.96 8.26
N THR A 242 -8.87 -13.75 8.41
CA THR A 242 -8.23 -13.25 9.62
C THR A 242 -8.45 -11.75 9.87
N GLY A 243 -8.94 -10.99 8.87
CA GLY A 243 -8.99 -9.53 8.90
C GLY A 243 -7.75 -8.84 8.30
N GLU A 244 -6.73 -9.62 7.91
CA GLU A 244 -5.57 -9.13 7.18
C GLU A 244 -5.97 -8.68 5.76
N ILE A 245 -5.53 -7.50 5.35
CA ILE A 245 -5.69 -7.01 3.98
C ILE A 245 -4.78 -7.79 3.03
N VAL A 246 -5.30 -8.10 1.85
CA VAL A 246 -4.53 -8.71 0.75
C VAL A 246 -3.52 -7.70 0.22
N THR A 247 -2.25 -7.88 0.57
CA THR A 247 -1.11 -7.08 0.08
C THR A 247 -0.22 -7.86 -0.90
N ASP A 248 -0.56 -9.11 -1.21
CA ASP A 248 0.27 -10.05 -1.99
C ASP A 248 0.64 -9.51 -3.39
N TYR A 249 -0.16 -8.61 -3.95
CA TYR A 249 0.02 -8.04 -5.29
C TYR A 249 0.33 -6.53 -5.31
N SER A 250 0.67 -5.95 -4.15
CA SER A 250 0.89 -4.50 -4.09
C SER A 250 2.04 -4.03 -4.98
N GLY A 251 1.87 -2.85 -5.59
CA GLY A 251 2.90 -2.13 -6.32
C GLY A 251 3.80 -1.24 -5.44
N ARG A 252 3.60 -1.26 -4.11
CA ARG A 252 4.16 -0.28 -3.16
C ARG A 252 4.77 -0.97 -1.91
N GLN A 253 5.09 -0.15 -0.91
CA GLN A 253 5.83 -0.55 0.30
C GLN A 253 5.07 -1.50 1.23
N ASP A 254 3.74 -1.59 1.09
CA ASP A 254 2.90 -2.54 1.84
C ASP A 254 2.95 -3.97 1.28
N LEU A 255 3.61 -4.21 0.14
CA LEU A 255 3.78 -5.54 -0.44
C LEU A 255 4.31 -6.54 0.60
N GLY A 256 3.53 -7.59 0.86
CA GLY A 256 3.88 -8.65 1.81
C GLY A 256 3.88 -8.23 3.29
N SER A 257 3.47 -6.99 3.61
CA SER A 257 3.32 -6.52 4.98
C SER A 257 1.90 -6.78 5.50
N MET A 258 1.80 -7.08 6.79
CA MET A 258 0.51 -7.28 7.45
C MET A 258 -0.15 -5.93 7.73
N HIS A 259 -1.36 -5.75 7.23
CA HIS A 259 -2.22 -4.60 7.47
C HIS A 259 -3.63 -5.08 7.81
N ASP A 260 -4.35 -4.34 8.63
CA ASP A 260 -5.77 -4.59 8.93
C ASP A 260 -6.68 -3.52 8.31
N LEU A 261 -8.00 -3.68 8.48
CA LEU A 261 -9.01 -2.80 7.91
C LEU A 261 -9.16 -1.44 8.63
N SER A 262 -8.45 -1.17 9.72
CA SER A 262 -8.66 0.04 10.52
C SER A 262 -8.55 1.36 9.74
N PRO A 263 -7.66 1.55 8.74
CA PRO A 263 -7.59 2.80 7.97
C PRO A 263 -8.86 3.09 7.14
N TYR A 264 -9.66 2.05 6.85
CA TYR A 264 -10.88 2.17 6.06
C TYR A 264 -12.12 2.49 6.91
N TYR A 265 -12.00 2.56 8.24
CA TYR A 265 -13.15 2.82 9.11
C TYR A 265 -13.89 4.10 8.74
N LEU A 266 -13.16 5.23 8.60
CA LEU A 266 -13.78 6.51 8.24
C LEU A 266 -14.40 6.49 6.83
N PRO A 267 -13.71 6.07 5.76
CA PRO A 267 -14.33 5.92 4.44
C PRO A 267 -15.62 5.10 4.44
N TYR A 268 -15.61 3.92 5.06
CA TYR A 268 -16.79 3.07 5.14
C TYR A 268 -17.90 3.69 5.98
N ALA A 269 -17.59 4.23 7.17
CA ALA A 269 -18.61 4.80 8.05
C ALA A 269 -19.31 6.02 7.41
N ILE A 270 -18.55 6.87 6.71
CA ILE A 270 -19.09 8.04 6.03
C ILE A 270 -19.99 7.63 4.86
N LEU A 271 -19.51 6.76 3.95
CA LEU A 271 -20.29 6.37 2.78
C LEU A 271 -21.45 5.43 3.10
N ALA A 272 -21.31 4.55 4.10
CA ALA A 272 -22.43 3.77 4.60
C ALA A 272 -23.58 4.68 5.06
N ARG A 273 -23.26 5.78 5.73
CA ARG A 273 -24.27 6.74 6.18
C ARG A 273 -24.88 7.55 5.03
N ILE A 274 -24.07 8.01 4.09
CA ILE A 274 -24.53 8.81 2.93
C ILE A 274 -25.42 7.96 2.02
N ASP A 275 -25.01 6.72 1.74
CA ASP A 275 -25.66 5.87 0.74
C ASP A 275 -26.73 4.95 1.34
N HIS A 276 -26.78 4.83 2.68
CA HIS A 276 -27.57 3.83 3.39
C HIS A 276 -27.28 2.40 2.91
N ASP A 277 -26.03 2.10 2.56
CA ASP A 277 -25.60 0.82 2.00
C ASP A 277 -25.27 -0.20 3.11
N PRO A 278 -26.01 -1.31 3.23
CA PRO A 278 -25.76 -2.38 4.22
C PRO A 278 -24.35 -2.99 4.13
N LEU A 279 -23.81 -3.16 2.92
CA LEU A 279 -22.49 -3.75 2.70
C LEU A 279 -21.40 -2.85 3.27
N LEU A 280 -21.47 -1.54 2.99
CA LEU A 280 -20.52 -0.57 3.50
C LEU A 280 -20.62 -0.44 5.03
N ALA A 281 -21.83 -0.49 5.60
CA ALA A 281 -22.01 -0.48 7.05
C ALA A 281 -21.40 -1.71 7.74
N ASN A 282 -21.53 -2.90 7.14
CA ASN A 282 -20.88 -4.10 7.67
C ASN A 282 -19.35 -4.04 7.59
N MET A 283 -18.81 -3.50 6.49
CA MET A 283 -17.37 -3.26 6.38
C MET A 283 -16.90 -2.18 7.36
N ALA A 284 -17.69 -1.12 7.59
CA ALA A 284 -17.42 -0.12 8.63
C ALA A 284 -17.35 -0.77 10.01
N LYS A 285 -18.26 -1.71 10.30
CA LYS A 285 -18.26 -2.45 11.56
C LYS A 285 -16.99 -3.28 11.72
N TRP A 286 -16.60 -4.03 10.69
CA TRP A 286 -15.37 -4.82 10.74
C TRP A 286 -14.13 -3.92 10.90
N ALA A 287 -14.01 -2.86 10.11
CA ALA A 287 -12.93 -1.89 10.23
C ALA A 287 -12.88 -1.25 11.63
N GLY A 288 -14.04 -0.92 12.21
CA GLY A 288 -14.16 -0.39 13.57
C GLY A 288 -13.82 -1.38 14.67
N ASP A 289 -14.05 -2.69 14.45
CA ASP A 289 -13.63 -3.76 15.36
C ASP A 289 -12.09 -3.93 15.35
N SER A 290 -11.42 -3.63 14.21
CA SER A 290 -9.95 -3.59 14.07
C SER A 290 -9.32 -2.28 14.56
N LEU A 291 -10.09 -1.20 14.68
CA LEU A 291 -9.58 0.13 15.03
C LEU A 291 -9.22 0.23 16.52
N THR A 292 -7.93 0.08 16.82
CA THR A 292 -7.41 0.07 18.20
C THR A 292 -6.77 1.38 18.65
N ASP A 293 -6.38 2.25 17.71
CA ASP A 293 -5.82 3.56 17.96
C ASP A 293 -6.41 4.62 17.03
N PRO A 294 -6.31 5.93 17.38
CA PRO A 294 -6.91 6.98 16.58
C PRO A 294 -6.27 7.19 15.20
N GLY A 295 -5.10 6.61 14.91
CA GLY A 295 -4.36 6.83 13.68
C GLY A 295 -3.50 8.10 13.68
N VAL A 296 -2.90 8.40 12.54
CA VAL A 296 -1.94 9.50 12.36
C VAL A 296 -2.62 10.85 12.11
N CYS A 297 -1.85 11.94 12.08
CA CYS A 297 -2.35 13.32 11.97
C CYS A 297 -3.40 13.52 10.87
N SER A 298 -3.12 13.07 9.65
CA SER A 298 -3.93 13.33 8.46
C SER A 298 -5.26 12.57 8.40
N VAL A 299 -5.40 11.48 9.16
CA VAL A 299 -6.55 10.56 9.13
C VAL A 299 -7.03 10.20 10.54
N ASN A 300 -6.80 11.09 11.51
CA ASN A 300 -7.10 10.82 12.91
C ASN A 300 -8.61 10.60 13.12
N SER A 301 -8.98 9.35 13.41
CA SER A 301 -10.36 8.91 13.54
C SER A 301 -11.07 9.55 14.72
N LEU A 302 -10.41 9.72 15.87
CA LEU A 302 -11.05 10.31 17.05
C LEU A 302 -11.41 11.79 16.81
N ILE A 303 -10.54 12.58 16.18
CA ILE A 303 -10.87 13.97 15.81
C ILE A 303 -12.11 14.00 14.93
N ARG A 304 -12.17 13.14 13.92
CA ARG A 304 -13.32 13.09 13.01
C ARG A 304 -14.61 12.67 13.73
N LEU A 305 -14.53 11.69 14.62
CA LEU A 305 -15.65 11.24 15.45
C LEU A 305 -16.15 12.30 16.45
N LEU A 306 -15.30 13.24 16.85
CA LEU A 306 -15.69 14.37 17.70
C LEU A 306 -16.32 15.50 16.89
N LEU A 307 -15.83 15.75 15.67
CA LEU A 307 -16.42 16.71 14.74
C LEU A 307 -17.78 16.24 14.18
N GLU A 308 -17.93 14.93 13.98
CA GLU A 308 -19.14 14.28 13.42
C GLU A 308 -19.58 13.12 14.33
N PRO A 309 -20.20 13.40 15.51
CA PRO A 309 -20.57 12.40 16.50
C PRO A 309 -21.50 11.29 15.98
N GLU A 310 -22.23 11.54 14.92
CA GLU A 310 -23.07 10.56 14.25
C GLU A 310 -22.30 9.38 13.65
N LEU A 311 -21.00 9.54 13.37
CA LEU A 311 -20.13 8.46 12.90
C LEU A 311 -19.78 7.46 14.01
N GLN A 312 -19.93 7.84 15.28
CA GLN A 312 -19.66 6.96 16.42
C GLN A 312 -20.62 5.76 16.49
N LYS A 313 -21.77 5.84 15.80
CA LYS A 313 -22.79 4.81 15.75
C LYS A 313 -22.96 4.32 14.32
N ILE A 314 -22.64 3.05 14.10
CA ILE A 314 -23.02 2.34 12.88
C ILE A 314 -24.45 1.83 13.09
N TYR A 315 -25.33 2.03 12.12
CA TYR A 315 -26.69 1.48 12.20
C TYR A 315 -26.65 -0.05 12.09
N GLU A 316 -27.60 -0.72 12.74
CA GLU A 316 -27.67 -2.18 12.72
C GLU A 316 -27.97 -2.69 11.31
N VAL A 317 -27.26 -3.74 10.91
CA VAL A 317 -27.42 -4.39 9.61
C VAL A 317 -27.48 -5.90 9.82
N GLU A 318 -28.46 -6.56 9.20
CA GLU A 318 -28.69 -8.00 9.36
C GLU A 318 -27.91 -8.87 8.34
N ASN A 319 -27.29 -8.27 7.31
CA ASN A 319 -26.59 -9.02 6.27
C ASN A 319 -25.18 -9.44 6.72
N GLU A 320 -24.79 -10.69 6.47
CA GLU A 320 -23.40 -11.12 6.67
C GLU A 320 -22.51 -10.76 5.48
N LEU A 321 -21.22 -10.50 5.74
CA LEU A 321 -20.21 -10.33 4.69
C LEU A 321 -19.97 -11.66 3.96
N PRO A 322 -19.63 -11.63 2.65
CA PRO A 322 -19.46 -12.85 1.86
C PRO A 322 -18.29 -13.70 2.37
N LYS A 323 -18.62 -14.91 2.83
CA LYS A 323 -17.65 -15.93 3.28
C LYS A 323 -17.25 -16.91 2.17
N GLN A 324 -17.96 -16.89 1.05
CA GLN A 324 -17.68 -17.68 -0.14
C GLN A 324 -17.81 -16.80 -1.39
N TYR A 325 -16.79 -16.78 -2.24
CA TYR A 325 -16.82 -16.09 -3.52
C TYR A 325 -15.69 -16.57 -4.43
N GLU A 326 -15.88 -16.36 -5.72
CA GLU A 326 -14.85 -16.46 -6.76
C GLU A 326 -15.05 -15.28 -7.71
N ILE A 327 -14.09 -14.37 -7.74
CA ILE A 327 -14.12 -13.20 -8.62
C ILE A 327 -12.76 -13.02 -9.30
N MET A 328 -12.75 -12.33 -10.44
CA MET A 328 -11.53 -11.88 -11.09
C MET A 328 -11.63 -10.37 -11.30
N LEU A 329 -10.89 -9.65 -10.47
CA LEU A 329 -10.75 -8.20 -10.58
C LEU A 329 -9.98 -7.88 -11.86
N ASN A 330 -10.40 -6.83 -12.55
CA ASN A 330 -9.89 -6.34 -13.81
C ASN A 330 -9.95 -7.36 -14.97
N GLU A 331 -10.83 -8.36 -14.92
CA GLU A 331 -10.96 -9.40 -15.96
C GLU A 331 -11.20 -8.80 -17.36
N HIS A 332 -11.99 -7.73 -17.43
CA HIS A 332 -12.37 -7.08 -18.68
C HIS A 332 -11.70 -5.71 -18.89
N PHE A 333 -10.72 -5.36 -18.04
CA PHE A 333 -10.02 -4.09 -18.17
C PHE A 333 -8.99 -4.17 -19.31
N ALA A 334 -9.14 -3.31 -20.32
CA ALA A 334 -8.30 -3.31 -21.53
C ALA A 334 -6.90 -2.67 -21.31
N ARG A 335 -6.15 -3.21 -20.35
CA ARG A 335 -4.82 -2.71 -19.92
C ARG A 335 -3.83 -2.55 -21.08
N GLU A 336 -3.77 -3.52 -22.00
CA GLU A 336 -2.82 -3.51 -23.11
C GLU A 336 -2.95 -2.25 -23.99
N GLY A 337 -4.17 -1.74 -24.18
CA GLY A 337 -4.42 -0.53 -24.93
C GLY A 337 -3.78 0.72 -24.31
N TYR A 338 -3.69 0.78 -22.98
CA TYR A 338 -3.01 1.86 -22.26
C TYR A 338 -1.49 1.72 -22.33
N LEU A 339 -0.96 0.50 -22.18
CA LEU A 339 0.48 0.26 -22.30
C LEU A 339 1.03 0.63 -23.68
N GLN A 340 0.27 0.35 -24.74
CA GLN A 340 0.65 0.72 -26.11
C GLN A 340 0.72 2.24 -26.32
N GLN A 341 0.00 3.04 -25.53
CA GLN A 341 0.02 4.50 -25.61
C GLN A 341 1.24 5.13 -24.93
N MET A 342 1.99 4.39 -24.09
CA MET A 342 3.17 4.92 -23.39
C MET A 342 4.23 5.48 -24.35
N GLY A 343 4.39 4.87 -25.53
CA GLY A 343 5.30 5.37 -26.56
C GLY A 343 4.86 6.73 -27.13
N ALA A 344 3.55 6.91 -27.34
CA ALA A 344 2.96 8.14 -27.86
C ALA A 344 2.93 9.27 -26.82
N ALA A 345 2.96 8.94 -25.53
CA ALA A 345 3.00 9.91 -24.42
C ALA A 345 4.34 10.67 -24.31
N GLY A 346 5.36 10.29 -25.09
CA GLY A 346 6.61 11.06 -25.22
C GLY A 346 7.61 10.91 -24.06
N HIS A 347 7.25 10.21 -22.98
CA HIS A 347 8.14 9.93 -21.84
C HIS A 347 8.95 8.63 -22.01
N TYR A 348 8.64 7.78 -23.01
CA TYR A 348 9.38 6.55 -23.34
C TYR A 348 9.65 5.63 -22.14
N GLY A 349 8.66 5.46 -21.26
CA GLY A 349 8.80 4.64 -20.05
C GLY A 349 9.70 5.24 -18.95
N ARG A 350 10.14 6.50 -19.08
CA ARG A 350 10.96 7.19 -18.08
C ARG A 350 10.16 8.20 -17.28
N ILE A 351 10.12 8.00 -15.97
CA ILE A 351 9.63 8.96 -14.99
C ILE A 351 10.70 9.14 -13.92
N SER A 352 10.95 10.39 -13.52
CA SER A 352 11.93 10.69 -12.48
C SER A 352 11.23 10.84 -11.13
N TYR A 353 11.89 10.41 -10.06
CA TYR A 353 11.40 10.51 -8.67
C TYR A 353 10.08 9.79 -8.38
N SER A 354 9.64 8.90 -9.29
CA SER A 354 8.42 8.10 -9.19
C SER A 354 8.57 6.77 -9.94
N ARG A 355 7.46 6.03 -10.11
CA ARG A 355 7.34 4.77 -10.87
C ARG A 355 6.17 4.89 -11.86
N MET A 356 6.24 4.14 -12.96
CA MET A 356 5.20 4.12 -14.01
C MET A 356 3.92 3.35 -13.66
N HIS A 357 3.92 2.54 -12.60
CA HIS A 357 2.76 1.72 -12.20
C HIS A 357 2.12 0.92 -13.35
N THR A 358 2.95 0.30 -14.21
CA THR A 358 2.44 -0.45 -15.37
C THR A 358 1.60 -1.65 -14.97
N ASP A 359 1.71 -2.12 -13.74
CA ASP A 359 0.89 -3.18 -13.15
C ASP A 359 -0.57 -2.78 -12.87
N PHE A 360 -0.93 -1.49 -12.99
CA PHE A 360 -2.30 -1.01 -12.85
C PHE A 360 -3.28 -1.72 -13.79
N GLY A 361 -4.40 -2.20 -13.23
CA GLY A 361 -5.44 -2.88 -13.97
C GLY A 361 -5.06 -4.28 -14.42
N ALA A 362 -3.99 -4.85 -13.88
CA ALA A 362 -3.62 -6.24 -14.13
C ALA A 362 -4.62 -7.17 -13.42
N PRO A 363 -5.06 -8.28 -14.05
CA PRO A 363 -6.05 -9.15 -13.45
C PRO A 363 -5.60 -9.82 -12.14
N VAL A 364 -6.53 -9.91 -11.19
CA VAL A 364 -6.33 -10.60 -9.90
C VAL A 364 -7.55 -11.45 -9.60
N ALA A 365 -7.37 -12.78 -9.53
CA ALA A 365 -8.43 -13.66 -9.06
C ALA A 365 -8.41 -13.77 -7.54
N ARG A 366 -9.58 -13.61 -6.94
CA ARG A 366 -9.82 -13.72 -5.51
C ARG A 366 -10.86 -14.77 -5.24
N ILE A 367 -10.46 -15.75 -4.44
CA ILE A 367 -11.29 -16.90 -4.11
C ILE A 367 -11.29 -17.04 -2.60
N ARG A 368 -12.49 -17.13 -2.03
CA ARG A 368 -12.67 -17.38 -0.61
C ARG A 368 -13.63 -18.54 -0.44
N ASP A 369 -13.24 -19.47 0.41
CA ASP A 369 -14.13 -20.50 0.93
C ASP A 369 -13.92 -20.59 2.44
N HIS A 370 -14.78 -19.90 3.18
CA HIS A 370 -14.74 -19.74 4.63
C HIS A 370 -13.36 -19.26 5.14
N ALA A 371 -12.56 -20.19 5.70
CA ALA A 371 -11.23 -19.95 6.26
C ALA A 371 -10.10 -20.06 5.21
N THR A 372 -10.41 -20.50 4.00
CA THR A 372 -9.47 -20.58 2.87
C THR A 372 -9.60 -19.33 2.01
N SER A 373 -8.48 -18.72 1.66
CA SER A 373 -8.41 -17.49 0.87
C SER A 373 -7.23 -17.58 -0.10
N ILE A 374 -7.50 -17.40 -1.39
CA ILE A 374 -6.52 -17.56 -2.47
C ILE A 374 -6.45 -16.28 -3.30
N THR A 375 -5.23 -15.84 -3.57
CA THR A 375 -4.92 -14.77 -4.51
C THR A 375 -4.16 -15.36 -5.69
N ILE A 376 -4.67 -15.22 -6.90
CA ILE A 376 -3.96 -15.50 -8.14
C ILE A 376 -3.73 -14.17 -8.82
N MET A 377 -2.49 -13.86 -9.20
CA MET A 377 -2.11 -12.49 -9.51
C MET A 377 -1.15 -12.41 -10.70
N THR A 378 -1.18 -11.25 -11.37
CA THR A 378 -0.34 -10.92 -12.53
C THR A 378 0.48 -9.67 -12.27
N GLU A 379 1.54 -9.48 -13.05
CA GLU A 379 2.43 -8.31 -13.07
C GLU A 379 3.22 -8.06 -11.78
N VAL A 380 3.28 -9.06 -10.90
CA VAL A 380 4.06 -9.07 -9.66
C VAL A 380 4.90 -10.35 -9.57
N PRO A 381 5.92 -10.42 -8.69
CA PRO A 381 6.79 -11.61 -8.58
C PRO A 381 6.05 -12.92 -8.30
N SER A 382 5.00 -12.85 -7.47
CA SER A 382 4.17 -13.99 -7.10
C SER A 382 3.07 -14.18 -8.14
N PHE A 383 2.68 -15.42 -8.42
CA PHE A 383 1.49 -15.69 -9.25
C PHE A 383 0.37 -16.39 -8.46
N PHE A 384 0.69 -16.91 -7.27
CA PHE A 384 -0.26 -17.60 -6.40
C PHE A 384 0.10 -17.35 -4.93
N ALA A 385 -0.91 -17.13 -4.09
CA ALA A 385 -0.79 -17.06 -2.63
C ALA A 385 -2.04 -17.69 -1.99
N LEU A 386 -1.87 -18.26 -0.79
CA LEU A 386 -2.93 -18.99 -0.10
C LEU A 386 -2.84 -18.78 1.42
N ARG A 387 -4.00 -18.56 2.05
CA ARG A 387 -4.22 -18.60 3.49
C ARG A 387 -5.25 -19.67 3.77
N HIS A 388 -5.03 -20.51 4.79
CA HIS A 388 -5.97 -21.53 5.22
C HIS A 388 -5.87 -21.71 6.73
N GLY A 389 -6.89 -21.30 7.48
CA GLY A 389 -6.81 -21.30 8.94
C GLY A 389 -5.58 -20.50 9.41
N SER A 390 -4.68 -21.16 10.14
CA SER A 390 -3.45 -20.59 10.68
C SER A 390 -2.24 -20.70 9.74
N VAL A 391 -2.33 -21.46 8.64
CA VAL A 391 -1.20 -21.63 7.71
C VAL A 391 -1.23 -20.62 6.56
N ARG A 392 -0.04 -20.10 6.23
CA ARG A 392 0.16 -19.07 5.22
C ARG A 392 1.22 -19.48 4.20
N LEU A 393 0.78 -19.72 2.96
CA LEU A 393 1.64 -19.73 1.78
C LEU A 393 1.61 -18.32 1.18
N LEU A 394 2.58 -17.51 1.57
CA LEU A 394 2.67 -16.09 1.24
C LEU A 394 2.89 -15.85 -0.25
N ALA A 395 3.64 -16.73 -0.91
CA ALA A 395 3.90 -16.62 -2.34
C ALA A 395 4.31 -17.94 -2.98
N VAL A 396 3.93 -18.10 -4.24
CA VAL A 396 4.56 -19.00 -5.21
C VAL A 396 5.09 -18.14 -6.35
N GLN A 397 6.39 -18.24 -6.63
CA GLN A 397 7.08 -17.33 -7.55
C GLN A 397 7.95 -18.14 -8.51
N LEU A 398 7.93 -17.79 -9.79
CA LEU A 398 8.77 -18.39 -10.81
C LEU A 398 9.91 -17.44 -11.15
N ALA A 399 11.14 -17.90 -11.08
CA ALA A 399 12.34 -17.16 -11.47
C ALA A 399 13.07 -17.88 -12.60
N SER A 400 13.74 -17.09 -13.46
CA SER A 400 14.45 -17.58 -14.63
C SER A 400 15.84 -16.98 -14.75
N TYR A 401 16.80 -17.76 -15.22
CA TYR A 401 18.12 -17.26 -15.60
C TYR A 401 18.16 -16.61 -17.00
N PHE A 402 17.09 -16.73 -17.81
CA PHE A 402 16.99 -16.13 -19.14
C PHE A 402 17.13 -14.59 -19.05
N ASN A 403 16.20 -13.96 -18.34
CA ASN A 403 16.34 -12.62 -17.82
C ASN A 403 16.37 -12.71 -16.30
N PRO A 404 17.58 -12.78 -15.68
CA PRO A 404 17.73 -13.07 -14.26
C PRO A 404 16.80 -12.23 -13.40
N GLY A 405 15.89 -12.91 -12.71
CA GLY A 405 14.86 -12.33 -11.86
C GLY A 405 13.59 -13.17 -11.87
N TYR A 406 12.54 -12.64 -11.24
CA TYR A 406 11.21 -13.23 -11.32
C TYR A 406 10.62 -13.08 -12.73
N VAL A 407 9.79 -14.04 -13.12
CA VAL A 407 9.00 -14.04 -14.35
C VAL A 407 7.60 -13.54 -13.98
N PRO A 408 7.27 -12.26 -14.21
CA PRO A 408 5.92 -11.78 -13.96
C PRO A 408 4.97 -12.46 -14.94
N MET A 409 3.90 -13.07 -14.43
CA MET A 409 2.79 -13.53 -15.26
C MET A 409 2.04 -12.29 -15.74
N GLN A 410 1.93 -12.09 -17.05
CA GLN A 410 1.42 -10.84 -17.65
C GLN A 410 -0.07 -10.91 -17.96
N GLN A 411 -0.56 -12.09 -18.34
CA GLN A 411 -1.97 -12.32 -18.66
C GLN A 411 -2.55 -13.42 -17.78
N MET A 412 -3.86 -13.37 -17.60
CA MET A 412 -4.63 -14.39 -16.92
C MET A 412 -5.95 -14.61 -17.67
N ASP A 413 -6.26 -15.86 -17.99
CA ASP A 413 -7.52 -16.29 -18.57
C ASP A 413 -8.26 -17.20 -17.59
N ARG A 414 -9.57 -17.01 -17.45
CA ARG A 414 -10.44 -17.97 -16.76
C ARG A 414 -10.61 -19.23 -17.63
N LEU A 415 -10.40 -20.39 -17.01
CA LEU A 415 -10.67 -21.70 -17.60
C LEU A 415 -11.98 -22.27 -17.07
N PRO A 416 -12.56 -23.30 -17.72
CA PRO A 416 -13.70 -24.04 -17.15
C PRO A 416 -13.44 -24.60 -15.75
N ALA A 417 -12.17 -24.88 -15.41
CA ALA A 417 -11.77 -25.47 -14.14
C ALA A 417 -10.54 -24.77 -13.53
N GLY A 418 -10.53 -23.43 -13.48
CA GLY A 418 -9.45 -22.67 -12.82
C GLY A 418 -8.94 -21.51 -13.67
N TYR A 419 -7.63 -21.29 -13.66
CA TYR A 419 -6.99 -20.11 -14.28
C TYR A 419 -5.76 -20.50 -15.06
N ARG A 420 -5.51 -19.80 -16.17
CA ARG A 420 -4.28 -19.89 -16.94
C ARG A 420 -3.56 -18.57 -16.88
N LEU A 421 -2.29 -18.60 -16.53
CA LEU A 421 -1.40 -17.47 -16.57
C LEU A 421 -0.33 -17.68 -17.62
N THR A 422 0.10 -16.61 -18.27
CA THR A 422 1.20 -16.62 -19.24
C THR A 422 2.21 -15.52 -18.91
N GLY A 423 3.49 -15.83 -19.07
CA GLY A 423 4.59 -14.88 -18.90
C GLY A 423 5.55 -14.96 -20.08
N GLU A 424 6.02 -13.80 -20.52
CA GLU A 424 6.99 -13.63 -21.60
C GLU A 424 8.14 -12.75 -21.12
N GLN A 425 9.37 -13.20 -21.35
CA GLN A 425 10.57 -12.39 -21.18
C GLN A 425 11.27 -12.27 -22.53
N LYS A 426 11.77 -11.06 -22.83
CA LYS A 426 12.62 -10.79 -23.99
C LYS A 426 13.99 -10.32 -23.54
N LYS A 427 15.01 -10.76 -24.27
CA LYS A 427 16.39 -10.33 -24.04
C LYS A 427 17.16 -10.37 -25.33
N GLY A 428 17.93 -9.32 -25.60
CA GLY A 428 18.76 -9.22 -26.80
C GLY A 428 20.03 -8.42 -26.54
N TYR A 429 20.71 -8.10 -27.63
CA TYR A 429 21.98 -7.39 -27.66
C TYR A 429 21.85 -6.14 -28.51
N TYR A 430 22.65 -5.11 -28.24
CA TYR A 430 22.62 -3.88 -29.03
C TYR A 430 23.85 -3.78 -29.93
N ALA A 431 23.63 -3.47 -31.21
CA ALA A 431 24.69 -3.20 -32.17
C ALA A 431 25.53 -1.96 -31.78
N PRO A 432 26.68 -1.70 -32.45
CA PRO A 432 27.35 -0.41 -32.39
C PRO A 432 26.41 0.76 -32.76
N ILE A 433 26.71 1.95 -32.25
CA ILE A 433 25.99 3.17 -32.64
C ILE A 433 26.39 3.51 -34.09
N PRO A 434 25.43 3.87 -34.96
CA PRO A 434 25.73 4.32 -36.32
C PRO A 434 26.79 5.43 -36.34
N ALA A 435 27.74 5.35 -37.28
CA ALA A 435 28.91 6.24 -37.29
C ALA A 435 28.55 7.73 -37.43
N ASP A 436 27.46 8.03 -38.13
CA ASP A 436 26.88 9.37 -38.31
C ASP A 436 26.16 9.91 -37.06
N GLN A 437 26.00 9.07 -36.04
CA GLN A 437 25.33 9.39 -34.78
C GLN A 437 26.28 9.32 -33.59
N LEU A 438 27.58 9.10 -33.82
CA LEU A 438 28.58 9.13 -32.76
C LEU A 438 28.85 10.59 -32.33
N PRO A 439 28.90 10.86 -31.01
CA PRO A 439 29.25 12.19 -30.51
C PRO A 439 30.73 12.49 -30.75
N GLU A 440 31.12 13.77 -30.85
CA GLU A 440 32.52 14.18 -31.02
C GLU A 440 33.45 13.69 -29.90
N THR A 441 32.91 13.39 -28.71
CA THR A 441 33.65 12.86 -27.56
C THR A 441 34.40 11.57 -27.88
N VAL A 442 33.93 10.77 -28.85
CA VAL A 442 34.61 9.53 -29.28
C VAL A 442 35.96 9.78 -29.95
N LYS A 443 36.23 11.01 -30.41
CA LYS A 443 37.50 11.41 -31.04
C LYS A 443 38.55 11.88 -30.01
N THR A 444 38.19 11.93 -28.74
CA THR A 444 39.11 12.32 -27.66
C THR A 444 39.85 11.10 -27.10
N SER A 445 40.78 11.31 -26.17
CA SER A 445 41.51 10.21 -25.50
C SER A 445 40.64 9.38 -24.56
N THR A 446 39.42 9.81 -24.25
CA THR A 446 38.53 9.13 -23.30
C THR A 446 37.09 9.22 -23.78
N SER A 447 36.45 8.07 -24.00
CA SER A 447 35.05 7.97 -24.41
C SER A 447 34.24 7.28 -23.31
N PRO A 448 33.71 8.02 -22.32
CA PRO A 448 32.89 7.43 -21.27
C PRO A 448 31.63 6.78 -21.85
N TRP A 449 31.24 5.63 -21.33
CA TRP A 449 30.08 4.89 -21.83
C TRP A 449 28.79 5.72 -21.75
N TYR A 450 28.55 6.38 -20.61
CA TYR A 450 27.31 7.09 -20.31
C TYR A 450 27.05 8.34 -21.17
N VAL A 451 28.01 8.81 -21.98
CA VAL A 451 27.80 9.92 -22.93
C VAL A 451 27.43 9.45 -24.34
N LEU A 452 27.45 8.14 -24.59
CA LEU A 452 27.09 7.57 -25.89
C LEU A 452 25.55 7.52 -26.03
N PRO A 453 24.99 7.84 -27.22
CA PRO A 453 23.55 7.79 -27.45
C PRO A 453 23.05 6.33 -27.64
N HIS A 454 22.98 5.59 -26.53
CA HIS A 454 22.60 4.16 -26.53
C HIS A 454 21.23 3.89 -27.15
N GLN A 455 20.30 4.83 -27.07
CA GLN A 455 18.97 4.73 -27.68
C GLN A 455 18.98 4.59 -29.21
N ASN A 456 20.11 4.88 -29.86
CA ASN A 456 20.28 4.79 -31.31
C ASN A 456 20.84 3.43 -31.77
N ARG A 457 21.14 2.52 -30.84
CA ARG A 457 21.67 1.20 -31.18
C ARG A 457 20.55 0.30 -31.68
N GLU A 458 20.78 -0.37 -32.79
CA GLU A 458 19.88 -1.42 -33.29
C GLU A 458 19.85 -2.59 -32.31
N LEU A 459 18.64 -3.10 -32.00
CA LEU A 459 18.47 -4.33 -31.25
C LEU A 459 18.76 -5.53 -32.16
N THR A 460 19.58 -6.46 -31.69
CA THR A 460 20.06 -7.64 -32.42
C THR A 460 19.94 -8.87 -31.53
N HIS A 461 19.81 -10.05 -32.15
CA HIS A 461 19.76 -11.35 -31.43
C HIS A 461 18.73 -11.36 -30.28
N GLU A 462 17.58 -10.71 -30.47
CA GLU A 462 16.48 -10.80 -29.50
C GLU A 462 16.01 -12.25 -29.41
N GLN A 463 15.91 -12.75 -28.19
CA GLN A 463 15.36 -14.05 -27.85
C GLN A 463 14.11 -13.82 -27.00
N THR A 464 13.18 -14.78 -27.05
CA THR A 464 11.95 -14.75 -26.26
C THR A 464 11.79 -16.05 -25.50
N PHE A 465 11.66 -15.96 -24.18
CA PHE A 465 11.25 -17.07 -23.31
C PHE A 465 9.78 -16.92 -22.94
N ARG A 466 9.01 -18.02 -23.04
CA ARG A 466 7.60 -18.06 -22.66
C ARG A 466 7.34 -19.17 -21.66
N THR A 467 6.49 -18.87 -20.70
CA THR A 467 6.02 -19.84 -19.70
C THR A 467 4.53 -19.71 -19.47
N ARG A 468 3.92 -20.81 -19.05
CA ARG A 468 2.51 -20.90 -18.69
C ARG A 468 2.39 -21.56 -17.32
N ALA A 469 1.46 -21.07 -16.50
CA ALA A 469 1.01 -21.74 -15.29
C ALA A 469 -0.51 -21.94 -15.35
N GLU A 470 -0.99 -23.14 -15.09
CA GLU A 470 -2.41 -23.42 -14.84
C GLU A 470 -2.61 -23.64 -13.35
N VAL A 471 -3.62 -22.99 -12.78
CA VAL A 471 -3.97 -23.05 -11.37
C VAL A 471 -5.38 -23.61 -11.27
N VAL A 472 -5.49 -24.84 -10.79
CA VAL A 472 -6.72 -25.65 -10.86
C VAL A 472 -7.13 -26.04 -9.44
N PRO A 473 -8.34 -25.72 -8.97
CA PRO A 473 -8.83 -26.22 -7.69
C PRO A 473 -9.03 -27.74 -7.76
N THR A 474 -8.78 -28.42 -6.64
CA THR A 474 -9.04 -29.85 -6.46
C THR A 474 -9.97 -30.07 -5.27
N GLU A 475 -10.47 -31.28 -5.06
CA GLU A 475 -11.34 -31.60 -3.90
C GLU A 475 -10.71 -31.27 -2.54
N LYS A 476 -9.37 -31.26 -2.45
CA LYS A 476 -8.63 -31.10 -1.17
C LYS A 476 -7.64 -29.94 -1.18
N GLY A 477 -7.63 -29.10 -2.22
CA GLY A 477 -6.67 -28.02 -2.35
C GLY A 477 -6.52 -27.55 -3.79
N TRP A 478 -5.29 -27.51 -4.30
CA TRP A 478 -4.95 -26.86 -5.58
C TRP A 478 -3.89 -27.65 -6.34
N LYS A 479 -3.91 -27.53 -7.66
CA LYS A 479 -2.86 -28.05 -8.54
C LYS A 479 -2.28 -26.91 -9.36
N LEU A 480 -0.95 -26.83 -9.40
CA LEU A 480 -0.20 -25.91 -10.23
C LEU A 480 0.48 -26.69 -11.35
N GLU A 481 0.17 -26.39 -12.61
CA GLU A 481 0.78 -27.01 -13.79
C GLU A 481 1.57 -25.96 -14.55
N LEU A 482 2.90 -26.03 -14.50
CA LEU A 482 3.79 -25.09 -15.15
C LEU A 482 4.43 -25.72 -16.39
N SER A 483 4.61 -24.92 -17.44
CA SER A 483 5.34 -25.33 -18.64
C SER A 483 6.15 -24.20 -19.26
N GLY A 484 7.20 -24.58 -19.98
CA GLY A 484 8.03 -23.68 -20.77
C GLY A 484 8.94 -24.54 -21.64
N ASP A 485 8.97 -24.26 -22.93
CA ASP A 485 9.65 -25.12 -23.92
C ASP A 485 11.00 -24.51 -24.32
N GLU A 486 10.98 -23.32 -24.93
CA GLU A 486 12.15 -22.66 -25.54
C GLU A 486 12.46 -21.30 -24.90
N PRO A 487 13.72 -20.83 -24.92
CA PRO A 487 14.92 -21.59 -25.29
C PRO A 487 15.21 -22.79 -24.37
N GLU A 488 15.88 -23.82 -24.88
CA GLU A 488 16.36 -24.94 -24.06
C GLU A 488 17.46 -24.51 -23.06
N GLU A 489 17.69 -25.33 -22.02
CA GLU A 489 18.76 -25.19 -21.03
C GLU A 489 18.74 -23.91 -20.18
N ILE A 490 17.56 -23.30 -20.01
CA ILE A 490 17.36 -22.22 -19.04
C ILE A 490 17.17 -22.81 -17.66
N MET A 491 18.02 -22.43 -16.71
CA MET A 491 17.79 -22.70 -15.28
C MET A 491 16.56 -21.94 -14.78
N MET A 492 15.66 -22.67 -14.15
CA MET A 492 14.39 -22.19 -13.61
C MET A 492 14.29 -22.53 -12.13
N GLN A 493 13.71 -21.62 -11.34
CA GLN A 493 13.53 -21.81 -9.91
C GLN A 493 12.11 -21.42 -9.51
N LEU A 494 11.36 -22.36 -8.93
CA LEU A 494 10.06 -22.12 -8.32
C LEU A 494 10.24 -22.01 -6.81
N SER A 495 9.87 -20.87 -6.22
CA SER A 495 9.90 -20.66 -4.78
C SER A 495 8.51 -20.77 -4.16
N PHE A 496 8.45 -21.43 -3.01
CA PHE A 496 7.30 -21.45 -2.09
C PHE A 496 7.72 -20.69 -0.83
N VAL A 497 7.06 -19.57 -0.56
CA VAL A 497 7.33 -18.73 0.60
C VAL A 497 6.25 -18.97 1.64
N PHE A 498 6.64 -19.56 2.76
CA PHE A 498 5.77 -19.77 3.91
C PHE A 498 6.08 -18.75 5.00
N GLY A 499 5.07 -18.46 5.82
CA GLY A 499 5.26 -17.66 7.02
C GLY A 499 6.29 -18.25 7.98
N ASP A 500 6.84 -17.41 8.84
CA ASP A 500 7.81 -17.81 9.86
C ASP A 500 7.16 -18.52 11.06
N GLU A 501 5.85 -18.36 11.25
CA GLU A 501 5.07 -18.89 12.37
C GLU A 501 4.90 -20.40 12.38
N GLY A 502 4.95 -21.05 11.21
CA GLY A 502 4.76 -22.49 11.09
C GLY A 502 6.06 -23.27 11.09
N GLU A 503 5.96 -24.57 10.85
CA GLU A 503 7.10 -25.49 10.80
C GLU A 503 7.07 -26.30 9.51
N LEU A 504 8.25 -26.45 8.87
CA LEU A 504 8.44 -27.38 7.77
C LEU A 504 8.77 -28.75 8.35
N SER A 505 8.01 -29.76 7.95
CA SER A 505 8.22 -31.16 8.28
C SER A 505 8.21 -31.98 6.99
N SER A 506 8.90 -33.13 7.04
CA SER A 506 9.07 -34.06 5.91
C SER A 506 9.70 -33.44 4.65
N GLY A 507 9.74 -34.22 3.56
CA GLY A 507 10.44 -33.86 2.33
C GLY A 507 11.95 -34.13 2.38
N GLU A 508 12.54 -34.32 1.20
CA GLU A 508 14.00 -34.41 1.04
C GLU A 508 14.57 -33.02 0.76
N LEU A 509 14.93 -32.31 1.84
CA LEU A 509 15.42 -30.94 1.80
C LEU A 509 16.95 -30.88 1.85
N LEU A 510 17.54 -30.00 1.05
CA LEU A 510 18.93 -29.57 1.19
C LEU A 510 18.94 -28.12 1.64
N GLU A 511 19.43 -27.87 2.85
CA GLU A 511 19.59 -26.52 3.37
C GLU A 511 20.59 -25.70 2.55
N THR A 512 20.25 -24.44 2.32
CA THR A 512 21.10 -23.44 1.66
C THR A 512 21.45 -22.32 2.65
N SER A 513 21.78 -21.12 2.19
CA SER A 513 22.00 -19.96 3.08
C SER A 513 20.67 -19.36 3.55
N GLY A 514 20.64 -18.83 4.79
CA GLY A 514 19.53 -17.99 5.26
C GLY A 514 18.24 -18.74 5.64
N GLY A 515 18.31 -20.05 5.89
CA GLY A 515 17.14 -20.84 6.27
C GLY A 515 16.22 -21.21 5.10
N HIS A 516 16.75 -21.16 3.86
CA HIS A 516 16.05 -21.61 2.66
C HIS A 516 16.48 -23.04 2.27
N TYR A 517 15.59 -23.78 1.62
CA TYR A 517 15.81 -25.19 1.31
C TYR A 517 15.60 -25.49 -0.17
N LEU A 518 16.47 -26.29 -0.79
CA LEU A 518 16.17 -26.97 -2.06
C LEU A 518 15.37 -28.24 -1.77
N TRP A 519 14.21 -28.40 -2.39
CA TRP A 519 13.34 -29.55 -2.23
C TRP A 519 13.48 -30.54 -3.38
N LYS A 520 14.13 -31.66 -3.11
CA LYS A 520 14.50 -32.67 -4.11
C LYS A 520 13.34 -33.59 -4.46
N SER A 521 12.66 -34.12 -3.44
CA SER A 521 11.61 -35.12 -3.60
C SER A 521 10.82 -35.30 -2.28
N GLY A 522 9.87 -36.25 -2.27
CA GLY A 522 9.03 -36.56 -1.12
C GLY A 522 7.94 -35.52 -0.86
N THR A 523 6.98 -35.86 0.00
CA THR A 523 5.92 -34.92 0.40
C THR A 523 6.47 -33.93 1.41
N LEU A 524 6.40 -32.64 1.11
CA LEU A 524 6.71 -31.56 2.03
C LEU A 524 5.45 -31.16 2.80
N ARG A 525 5.56 -30.94 4.10
CA ARG A 525 4.44 -30.45 4.92
C ARG A 525 4.84 -29.17 5.66
N TYR A 526 4.00 -28.14 5.56
CA TYR A 526 4.07 -26.94 6.38
C TYR A 526 2.87 -26.92 7.35
N SER A 527 3.10 -26.79 8.65
CA SER A 527 2.04 -26.82 9.66
C SER A 527 2.11 -25.65 10.63
N CYS A 528 0.95 -25.17 11.06
CA CYS A 528 0.81 -24.21 12.16
C CYS A 528 -0.37 -24.64 13.03
N GLY A 529 -0.09 -25.17 14.22
CA GLY A 529 -1.12 -25.80 15.06
C GLY A 529 -1.72 -27.03 14.39
N GLU A 530 -3.04 -27.07 14.25
CA GLU A 530 -3.77 -28.17 13.60
C GLU A 530 -3.89 -28.02 12.08
N ASP A 531 -3.65 -26.81 11.56
CA ASP A 531 -3.76 -26.50 10.13
C ASP A 531 -2.45 -26.83 9.41
N TRP A 532 -2.54 -27.34 8.18
CA TRP A 532 -1.37 -27.71 7.39
C TRP A 532 -1.58 -27.60 5.88
N ILE A 533 -0.46 -27.46 5.16
CA ILE A 533 -0.33 -27.53 3.70
C ILE A 533 0.66 -28.65 3.37
N GLU A 534 0.27 -29.57 2.48
CA GLU A 534 1.17 -30.57 1.90
C GLU A 534 1.42 -30.30 0.43
N LEU A 535 2.69 -30.40 0.03
CA LEU A 535 3.13 -30.25 -1.36
C LEU A 535 3.77 -31.54 -1.88
N THR A 536 3.49 -31.89 -3.13
CA THR A 536 4.23 -32.89 -3.92
C THR A 536 4.78 -32.26 -5.21
N GLY A 537 5.78 -32.90 -5.83
CA GLY A 537 6.37 -32.42 -7.10
C GLY A 537 7.74 -31.73 -6.99
N GLY A 538 8.41 -31.88 -5.84
CA GLY A 538 9.82 -31.49 -5.65
C GLY A 538 10.75 -32.02 -6.73
N GLU A 539 11.80 -31.26 -7.04
CA GLU A 539 12.83 -31.58 -8.03
C GLU A 539 14.07 -30.71 -7.77
N MET A 540 15.23 -31.24 -8.11
CA MET A 540 16.50 -30.53 -8.06
C MET A 540 17.30 -30.73 -9.34
N GLY A 541 16.83 -30.12 -10.44
CA GLY A 541 17.51 -30.10 -11.74
C GLY A 541 18.82 -29.31 -11.74
N HIS A 542 19.00 -28.38 -10.80
CA HIS A 542 20.28 -27.68 -10.54
C HIS A 542 20.44 -27.28 -9.07
N LEU A 543 21.66 -26.89 -8.68
CA LEU A 543 22.04 -26.59 -7.29
C LEU A 543 22.06 -25.09 -6.95
N ALA A 544 21.76 -24.20 -7.90
CA ALA A 544 21.70 -22.78 -7.62
C ALA A 544 20.69 -22.46 -6.50
N ALA A 545 21.15 -21.82 -5.44
CA ALA A 545 20.34 -21.46 -4.27
C ALA A 545 19.55 -20.15 -4.46
N THR A 546 19.86 -19.37 -5.49
CA THR A 546 19.20 -18.09 -5.81
C THR A 546 19.21 -17.84 -7.32
N VAL A 547 18.40 -16.89 -7.77
CA VAL A 547 18.50 -16.27 -9.10
C VAL A 547 18.83 -14.79 -8.90
N ARG A 548 19.75 -14.23 -9.71
CA ARG A 548 20.07 -12.78 -9.64
C ARG A 548 18.79 -11.96 -9.86
N GLU A 549 18.62 -10.87 -9.11
CA GLU A 549 17.40 -10.04 -9.05
C GLU A 549 16.13 -10.71 -8.49
N ALA A 550 16.12 -12.02 -8.23
CA ALA A 550 15.03 -12.70 -7.50
C ALA A 550 15.38 -12.80 -6.01
N LYS A 551 15.27 -11.68 -5.30
CA LYS A 551 15.57 -11.63 -3.86
C LYS A 551 14.51 -12.40 -3.08
N LEU A 552 14.93 -13.46 -2.40
CA LEU A 552 14.08 -14.21 -1.48
C LEU A 552 13.79 -13.37 -0.23
N PRO A 553 12.58 -13.45 0.33
CA PRO A 553 12.21 -12.66 1.50
C PRO A 553 12.94 -13.14 2.76
N ASP A 554 13.36 -12.17 3.58
CA ASP A 554 13.83 -12.40 4.94
C ASP A 554 12.65 -12.78 5.86
N GLN A 555 12.94 -13.38 7.02
CA GLN A 555 11.92 -13.74 8.03
C GLN A 555 10.77 -14.59 7.46
N CYS A 556 11.07 -15.46 6.48
CA CYS A 556 10.13 -16.41 5.90
C CYS A 556 10.83 -17.77 5.77
N LYS A 557 10.04 -18.85 5.68
CA LYS A 557 10.56 -20.17 5.31
C LYS A 557 10.39 -20.36 3.81
N VAL A 558 11.51 -20.44 3.09
CA VAL A 558 11.48 -20.56 1.62
C VAL A 558 11.93 -21.94 1.19
N VAL A 559 11.13 -22.56 0.34
CA VAL A 559 11.45 -23.84 -0.29
C VAL A 559 11.51 -23.68 -1.79
N LEU A 560 12.57 -24.20 -2.42
CA LEU A 560 12.92 -24.00 -3.81
C LEU A 560 12.84 -25.32 -4.56
N VAL A 561 12.20 -25.30 -5.73
CA VAL A 561 12.19 -26.39 -6.71
C VAL A 561 12.92 -25.91 -7.94
N ASN A 562 14.03 -26.57 -8.27
CA ASN A 562 14.92 -26.16 -9.36
C ASN A 562 14.75 -27.12 -10.54
N PHE A 563 14.68 -26.60 -11.76
CA PHE A 563 14.50 -27.38 -12.99
C PHE A 563 15.08 -26.63 -14.21
N MET A 564 15.09 -27.28 -15.37
CA MET A 564 15.61 -26.73 -16.64
C MET A 564 14.50 -26.65 -17.69
N THR A 565 14.57 -25.73 -18.65
CA THR A 565 13.76 -25.85 -19.89
C THR A 565 14.33 -26.94 -20.82
N PRO A 566 13.47 -27.66 -21.56
CA PRO A 566 12.02 -27.62 -21.51
C PRO A 566 11.47 -28.31 -20.25
N PHE A 567 10.34 -27.82 -19.71
CA PHE A 567 9.71 -28.42 -18.54
C PHE A 567 8.20 -28.55 -18.65
N ARG A 568 7.67 -29.58 -17.98
CA ARG A 568 6.26 -29.71 -17.57
C ARG A 568 6.27 -30.14 -16.11
N LYS A 569 5.85 -29.23 -15.22
CA LYS A 569 5.91 -29.42 -13.77
C LYS A 569 4.51 -29.40 -13.20
N THR A 570 4.21 -30.39 -12.37
CA THR A 570 2.97 -30.45 -11.62
C THR A 570 3.31 -30.40 -10.14
N ILE A 571 2.66 -29.48 -9.42
CA ILE A 571 2.71 -29.37 -7.97
C ILE A 571 1.29 -29.57 -7.45
N ASP A 572 1.07 -30.58 -6.62
CA ASP A 572 -0.20 -30.75 -5.91
C ASP A 572 -0.08 -30.12 -4.52
N ILE A 573 -1.06 -29.31 -4.16
CA ILE A 573 -1.23 -28.64 -2.87
C ILE A 573 -2.45 -29.26 -2.20
N THR A 574 -2.25 -29.92 -1.06
CA THR A 574 -3.33 -30.48 -0.24
C THR A 574 -3.42 -29.70 1.06
N LEU A 575 -4.64 -29.38 1.49
CA LEU A 575 -4.92 -28.63 2.71
C LEU A 575 -5.50 -29.55 3.79
N SER A 576 -5.28 -29.19 5.05
CA SER A 576 -6.05 -29.76 6.16
C SER A 576 -7.56 -29.61 5.95
N PRO A 577 -8.39 -30.56 6.41
CA PRO A 577 -9.84 -30.38 6.42
C PRO A 577 -10.22 -29.19 7.31
N THR A 578 -11.04 -28.26 6.79
CA THR A 578 -11.57 -27.17 7.61
C THR A 578 -12.48 -27.73 8.71
N MET A 579 -12.51 -27.09 9.88
CA MET A 579 -13.45 -27.46 10.96
C MET A 579 -14.92 -27.43 10.52
N ALA A 580 -15.27 -26.61 9.51
CA ALA A 580 -16.60 -26.58 8.90
C ALA A 580 -16.97 -27.85 8.12
N ALA A 581 -16.00 -28.67 7.72
CA ALA A 581 -16.22 -29.98 7.08
C ALA A 581 -16.22 -31.16 8.10
N LYS A 582 -15.97 -30.88 9.39
CA LYS A 582 -16.00 -31.88 10.49
C LYS A 582 -17.34 -31.91 11.25
N LEU A 583 -18.24 -30.96 10.97
CA LEU A 583 -19.61 -30.86 11.49
C LEU A 583 -20.59 -31.05 10.33
#